data_AF-A0A2P6NZW6-F1
#
_entry.id   AF-A0A2P6NZW6-F1
#
_cell.length_a   1.000
_cell.length_b   1.000
_cell.length_c   1.000
_cell.angle_alpha   90.00
_cell.angle_beta   90.00
_cell.angle_gamma   90.00
#
_symmetry.space_group_name_H-M   'P 1'
#
loop_
_entity.id
_entity.type
_entity.pdbx_description
1 polymer ?
#
loop_
_entity_poly.entity_id
_entity_poly.type
_entity_poly.pdbx_seq_one_letter_code
_entity_poly.pdbx_strand_id
1 'polypeptide(L)'
;MGRFRNTPETCQEFSAPKAQRPVAYREHAVSTASNFSCDLEEVSSFSPGKMKATTILLLVAFFALAAAQLQCSADKPCPSPFCCSKWGWCGIGEAWCGKPTNRPEPTREPTHEPTHEPTKTHKPTENPTHEPTREPTKTQERPTVPVPPNNNDPKIVAYLDQPLSWNRDAREFAVPGSVPKYSYNVINLAFWLSTGVADAAFDWAALDDATKLGFVKTYHDNGVKVMVSAFGATEFPTNLDPVTVATNLANFVKNNHLDGVDIDWEDSAAFEVGQVRLSTSQEASDTTQAGKGEAWLVSLTRTLRQLLPRPYLISHAPQAPYFINSTAQYPKGAYLTVDREAGEDIDFYNVQFYNQGDSSYDTCEKLLFTAGGFFHSTSLFEIAAAGVKLDKIVIGKPIGRAGVVNTGFMEVNDIATCVRQAVSKGWKGGVMGWEFKLDNNNWSNTLAAAFH
;
A
#
# COMPACT_ATOMS: atom_id res chain seq x y z
N MET A 1 35.63 -56.88 39.17
CA MET A 1 36.70 -56.24 38.37
C MET A 1 36.27 -54.79 38.09
N GLY A 2 37.10 -53.81 38.52
CA GLY A 2 37.07 -52.33 38.33
C GLY A 2 35.73 -51.58 38.37
N ARG A 3 35.25 -51.00 39.47
CA ARG A 3 35.54 -49.72 40.20
C ARG A 3 35.12 -48.39 39.49
N PHE A 4 33.98 -47.82 39.97
CA PHE A 4 33.72 -46.49 40.62
C PHE A 4 33.82 -45.24 39.73
N ARG A 5 32.72 -44.52 39.40
CA ARG A 5 31.83 -43.56 40.15
C ARG A 5 32.29 -42.08 40.11
N ASN A 6 31.33 -41.24 39.69
CA ASN A 6 30.88 -39.95 40.26
C ASN A 6 31.53 -38.59 39.93
N THR A 7 30.77 -37.79 39.15
CA THR A 7 30.24 -36.40 39.37
C THR A 7 31.12 -35.12 39.36
N PRO A 8 30.53 -33.92 39.11
CA PRO A 8 31.16 -32.70 38.57
C PRO A 8 31.24 -31.49 39.55
N GLU A 9 31.97 -30.43 39.19
CA GLU A 9 32.08 -29.12 39.90
C GLU A 9 32.29 -28.00 38.83
N THR A 10 31.42 -26.99 38.64
CA THR A 10 31.06 -25.73 39.37
C THR A 10 31.89 -24.47 39.03
N CYS A 11 31.16 -23.36 38.89
CA CYS A 11 31.56 -21.98 38.54
C CYS A 11 32.33 -21.23 39.65
N GLN A 12 33.06 -20.16 39.29
CA GLN A 12 33.18 -18.94 40.12
C GLN A 12 33.74 -17.72 39.36
N GLU A 13 33.10 -16.56 39.57
CA GLU A 13 33.57 -15.18 39.28
C GLU A 13 34.69 -14.75 40.24
N PHE A 14 35.48 -13.71 39.91
CA PHE A 14 35.71 -12.55 40.80
C PHE A 14 36.55 -11.41 40.14
N SER A 15 35.93 -10.22 40.11
CA SER A 15 36.41 -8.84 40.36
C SER A 15 37.78 -8.29 39.93
N ALA A 16 37.72 -7.07 39.37
CA ALA A 16 38.81 -6.12 39.12
C ALA A 16 39.32 -5.39 40.38
N PRO A 17 40.46 -4.66 40.25
CA PRO A 17 40.60 -3.38 40.94
C PRO A 17 41.08 -2.21 40.05
N LYS A 18 40.89 -1.02 40.64
CA LYS A 18 40.89 0.35 40.12
C LYS A 18 42.26 1.04 40.04
N ALA A 19 42.30 2.05 39.16
CA ALA A 19 42.87 3.41 39.29
C ALA A 19 44.40 3.64 39.32
N GLN A 20 44.87 4.53 38.42
CA GLN A 20 45.23 5.93 38.74
C GLN A 20 45.62 6.74 37.47
N ARG A 21 45.31 8.03 37.49
CA ARG A 21 45.52 9.07 36.46
C ARG A 21 46.90 9.78 36.65
N PRO A 22 47.17 10.97 36.07
CA PRO A 22 47.52 11.28 34.66
C PRO A 22 48.81 12.14 34.57
N VAL A 23 49.47 12.25 33.40
CA VAL A 23 50.35 13.40 33.11
C VAL A 23 50.29 13.76 31.62
N ALA A 24 50.05 15.04 31.35
CA ALA A 24 50.07 15.68 30.04
C ALA A 24 51.51 16.09 29.64
N TYR A 25 51.83 16.15 28.34
CA TYR A 25 52.32 17.38 27.67
C TYR A 25 52.71 17.17 26.18
N ARG A 26 52.23 18.12 25.36
CA ARG A 26 52.78 18.76 24.14
C ARG A 26 53.16 17.97 22.87
N GLU A 27 52.39 18.29 21.81
CA GLU A 27 52.78 18.86 20.50
C GLU A 27 54.24 18.72 20.02
N HIS A 28 54.45 18.12 18.84
CA HIS A 28 54.77 18.85 17.59
C HIS A 28 54.94 17.90 16.38
N ALA A 29 54.18 18.22 15.33
CA ALA A 29 54.53 18.29 13.90
C ALA A 29 55.53 17.31 13.23
N VAL A 30 54.96 16.59 12.22
CA VAL A 30 55.36 16.54 10.79
C VAL A 30 56.51 15.62 10.32
N SER A 31 56.09 14.70 9.41
CA SER A 31 56.76 14.12 8.24
C SER A 31 57.99 13.21 8.44
N THR A 32 57.86 11.94 8.04
CA THR A 32 58.40 11.41 6.77
C THR A 32 58.11 9.91 6.65
N ALA A 33 57.89 9.48 5.40
CA ALA A 33 57.58 8.10 5.02
C ALA A 33 58.76 7.14 5.25
N SER A 34 58.44 5.89 5.64
CA SER A 34 59.27 4.73 5.32
C SER A 34 58.42 3.46 5.25
N ASN A 35 58.73 2.66 4.23
CA ASN A 35 58.11 1.40 3.86
C ASN A 35 58.29 0.31 4.93
N PHE A 36 57.27 -0.52 5.11
CA PHE A 36 57.43 -1.90 5.58
C PHE A 36 56.54 -2.82 4.75
N SER A 37 57.15 -3.92 4.30
CA SER A 37 56.57 -5.02 3.53
C SER A 37 56.52 -6.28 4.41
N CYS A 38 55.85 -7.32 3.89
CA CYS A 38 55.66 -8.71 4.37
C CYS A 38 54.32 -8.93 5.11
N ASP A 39 53.50 -9.94 4.83
CA ASP A 39 53.46 -11.00 3.81
C ASP A 39 51.98 -11.45 3.72
N LEU A 40 51.50 -11.84 2.53
CA LEU A 40 50.22 -12.54 2.35
C LEU A 40 50.51 -13.87 1.66
N GLU A 41 50.21 -14.96 2.35
CA GLU A 41 50.19 -16.31 1.80
C GLU A 41 48.93 -16.53 0.94
N GLU A 42 49.15 -17.27 -0.15
CA GLU A 42 48.18 -17.67 -1.16
C GLU A 42 47.14 -18.68 -0.65
N VAL A 43 45.89 -18.54 -1.11
CA VAL A 43 45.01 -19.71 -1.30
C VAL A 43 44.29 -19.61 -2.66
N SER A 44 44.79 -20.43 -3.58
CA SER A 44 44.17 -21.08 -4.74
C SER A 44 43.14 -20.37 -5.63
N SER A 45 43.46 -20.42 -6.92
CA SER A 45 42.70 -20.04 -8.10
C SER A 45 41.31 -20.68 -8.23
N PHE A 46 40.33 -19.87 -8.65
CA PHE A 46 39.12 -20.34 -9.32
C PHE A 46 39.01 -19.66 -10.70
N SER A 47 38.85 -20.48 -11.73
CA SER A 47 38.84 -20.10 -13.15
C SER A 47 37.55 -19.34 -13.54
N PRO A 48 37.61 -18.30 -14.39
CA PRO A 48 36.41 -17.67 -14.92
C PRO A 48 35.83 -18.54 -16.03
N GLY A 49 34.81 -19.32 -15.70
CA GLY A 49 33.97 -20.01 -16.66
C GLY A 49 33.30 -19.00 -17.60
N LYS A 50 33.53 -19.19 -18.91
CA LYS A 50 32.92 -18.45 -20.01
C LYS A 50 31.39 -18.41 -19.86
N MET A 51 30.86 -17.28 -19.39
CA MET A 51 29.44 -16.99 -19.48
C MET A 51 29.14 -16.72 -20.95
N LYS A 52 28.38 -17.61 -21.60
CA LYS A 52 28.02 -17.46 -23.01
C LYS A 52 27.16 -16.20 -23.15
N ALA A 53 27.61 -15.26 -24.00
CA ALA A 53 26.92 -14.02 -24.36
C ALA A 53 25.49 -14.24 -24.93
N THR A 54 25.09 -15.50 -25.17
CA THR A 54 23.74 -15.89 -25.58
C THR A 54 22.69 -15.78 -24.47
N THR A 55 23.07 -15.79 -23.19
CA THR A 55 22.09 -15.76 -22.07
C THR A 55 21.64 -14.33 -21.71
N ILE A 56 22.46 -13.32 -22.00
CA ILE A 56 22.12 -11.90 -21.77
C ILE A 56 21.23 -11.37 -22.92
N LEU A 57 21.39 -11.87 -24.15
CA LEU A 57 20.51 -11.50 -25.26
C LEU A 57 19.08 -12.05 -25.12
N LEU A 58 18.90 -13.22 -24.48
CA LEU A 58 17.58 -13.83 -24.26
C LEU A 58 16.77 -13.11 -23.17
N LEU A 59 17.42 -12.55 -22.15
CA LEU A 59 16.74 -11.76 -21.10
C LEU A 59 16.34 -10.37 -21.57
N VAL A 60 17.14 -9.73 -22.46
CA VAL A 60 16.76 -8.47 -23.10
C VAL A 60 15.69 -8.69 -24.19
N ALA A 61 15.69 -9.82 -24.89
CA ALA A 61 14.63 -10.18 -25.83
C ALA A 61 13.30 -10.55 -25.14
N PHE A 62 13.34 -11.15 -23.94
CA PHE A 62 12.12 -11.42 -23.16
C PHE A 62 11.53 -10.16 -22.52
N PHE A 63 12.35 -9.17 -22.14
CA PHE A 63 11.85 -7.87 -21.66
C PHE A 63 11.41 -6.93 -22.79
N ALA A 64 11.92 -7.10 -24.01
CA ALA A 64 11.49 -6.30 -25.17
C ALA A 64 10.21 -6.81 -25.85
N LEU A 65 9.75 -8.04 -25.58
CA LEU A 65 8.51 -8.58 -26.16
C LEU A 65 7.24 -8.33 -25.32
N ALA A 66 7.36 -7.94 -24.05
CA ALA A 66 6.21 -7.59 -23.21
C ALA A 66 5.63 -6.20 -23.51
N ALA A 67 6.31 -5.37 -24.31
CA ALA A 67 5.90 -4.00 -24.61
C ALA A 67 5.40 -3.79 -26.05
N ALA A 68 5.31 -4.83 -26.89
CA ALA A 68 4.90 -4.71 -28.28
C ALA A 68 3.46 -5.21 -28.51
N GLN A 69 2.52 -4.28 -28.35
CA GLN A 69 1.19 -4.25 -28.97
C GLN A 69 0.24 -5.41 -28.64
N LEU A 70 -0.50 -5.28 -27.52
CA LEU A 70 -1.71 -6.07 -27.24
C LEU A 70 -2.91 -5.70 -28.15
N GLN A 71 -2.73 -4.76 -29.10
CA GLN A 71 -3.79 -4.34 -30.02
C GLN A 71 -3.76 -5.15 -31.32
N CYS A 72 -4.94 -5.49 -31.82
CA CYS A 72 -5.13 -6.28 -33.03
C CYS A 72 -6.18 -5.67 -33.96
N SER A 73 -6.08 -6.01 -35.23
CA SER A 73 -7.03 -5.62 -36.27
C SER A 73 -7.09 -6.71 -37.35
N ALA A 74 -7.93 -6.53 -38.37
CA ALA A 74 -7.97 -7.45 -39.51
C ALA A 74 -6.60 -7.62 -40.20
N ASP A 75 -5.77 -6.56 -40.21
CA ASP A 75 -4.46 -6.55 -40.88
C ASP A 75 -3.30 -6.94 -39.94
N LYS A 76 -3.56 -7.01 -38.63
CA LYS A 76 -2.60 -7.43 -37.59
C LYS A 76 -3.28 -8.39 -36.61
N PRO A 77 -3.39 -9.69 -36.96
CA PRO A 77 -4.04 -10.67 -36.12
C PRO A 77 -3.19 -11.00 -34.89
N CYS A 78 -3.85 -11.51 -33.86
CA CYS A 78 -3.18 -11.95 -32.64
C CYS A 78 -2.30 -13.18 -32.89
N PRO A 79 -1.16 -13.31 -32.19
CA PRO A 79 -0.39 -14.54 -32.21
C PRO A 79 -1.22 -15.70 -31.64
N SER A 80 -1.08 -16.89 -32.22
CA SER A 80 -1.76 -18.09 -31.70
C SER A 80 -1.29 -18.40 -30.28
N PRO A 81 -2.18 -18.81 -29.33
CA PRO A 81 -3.59 -19.22 -29.51
C PRO A 81 -4.65 -18.10 -29.27
N PHE A 82 -4.27 -16.83 -29.36
CA PHE A 82 -5.14 -15.71 -28.99
C PHE A 82 -6.05 -15.26 -30.14
N CYS A 83 -7.23 -14.72 -29.81
CA CYS A 83 -8.19 -14.13 -30.74
C CYS A 83 -8.29 -12.61 -30.57
N CYS A 84 -8.71 -11.92 -31.63
CA CYS A 84 -8.90 -10.48 -31.61
C CYS A 84 -10.34 -10.13 -31.20
N SER A 85 -10.50 -9.44 -30.07
CA SER A 85 -11.82 -8.93 -29.66
C SER A 85 -12.32 -7.83 -30.59
N LYS A 86 -13.63 -7.53 -30.52
CA LYS A 86 -14.24 -6.39 -31.25
C LYS A 86 -13.65 -5.01 -30.90
N TRP A 87 -12.88 -4.93 -29.81
CA TRP A 87 -12.24 -3.71 -29.34
C TRP A 87 -10.78 -3.60 -29.79
N GLY A 88 -10.32 -4.54 -30.62
CA GLY A 88 -8.97 -4.55 -31.15
C GLY A 88 -7.93 -4.94 -30.12
N TRP A 89 -8.23 -5.93 -29.26
CA TRP A 89 -7.29 -6.46 -28.26
C TRP A 89 -7.19 -7.98 -28.34
N CYS A 90 -5.98 -8.52 -28.15
CA CYS A 90 -5.71 -9.95 -28.12
C CYS A 90 -6.05 -10.59 -26.78
N GLY A 91 -6.65 -11.77 -26.81
CA GLY A 91 -6.99 -12.53 -25.60
C GLY A 91 -7.55 -13.92 -25.91
N ILE A 92 -7.91 -14.65 -24.86
CA ILE A 92 -8.53 -15.99 -24.94
C ILE A 92 -9.93 -15.95 -24.32
N GLY A 93 -10.80 -16.87 -24.72
CA GLY A 93 -12.17 -17.00 -24.19
C GLY A 93 -13.23 -16.35 -25.06
N GLU A 94 -14.50 -16.50 -24.68
CA GLU A 94 -15.67 -16.18 -25.52
C GLU A 94 -15.72 -14.71 -25.95
N ALA A 95 -15.30 -13.77 -25.10
CA ALA A 95 -15.28 -12.35 -25.43
C ALA A 95 -14.23 -11.95 -26.49
N TRP A 96 -13.28 -12.84 -26.81
CA TRP A 96 -12.25 -12.65 -27.85
C TRP A 96 -12.44 -13.60 -29.04
N CYS A 97 -12.86 -14.84 -28.78
CA CYS A 97 -12.96 -15.91 -29.78
C CYS A 97 -14.40 -16.24 -30.21
N GLY A 98 -15.41 -15.59 -29.62
CA GLY A 98 -16.83 -15.81 -29.92
C GLY A 98 -17.23 -15.22 -31.28
N LYS A 99 -18.13 -15.90 -32.00
CA LYS A 99 -18.68 -15.38 -33.27
C LYS A 99 -19.57 -14.16 -32.98
N PRO A 100 -19.52 -13.08 -33.78
CA PRO A 100 -20.37 -11.92 -33.56
C PRO A 100 -21.84 -12.31 -33.70
N THR A 101 -22.61 -12.20 -32.62
CA THR A 101 -24.08 -12.28 -32.65
C THR A 101 -24.66 -10.91 -33.04
N ASN A 102 -25.79 -10.96 -33.75
CA ASN A 102 -26.30 -9.90 -34.63
C ASN A 102 -26.47 -8.50 -34.00
N ARG A 103 -26.13 -7.49 -34.81
CA ARG A 103 -26.18 -6.04 -34.57
C ARG A 103 -27.62 -5.47 -34.61
N PRO A 104 -28.03 -4.56 -33.70
CA PRO A 104 -29.09 -3.58 -33.98
C PRO A 104 -28.51 -2.33 -34.65
N GLU A 105 -29.17 -1.87 -35.71
CA GLU A 105 -28.79 -0.75 -36.58
C GLU A 105 -29.04 0.64 -35.91
N PRO A 106 -28.30 1.71 -36.25
CA PRO A 106 -28.44 3.02 -35.60
C PRO A 106 -29.55 3.86 -36.23
N THR A 107 -30.48 4.35 -35.41
CA THR A 107 -31.52 5.30 -35.81
C THR A 107 -30.93 6.71 -36.01
N ARG A 108 -31.33 7.35 -37.11
CA ARG A 108 -30.89 8.67 -37.57
C ARG A 108 -31.44 9.81 -36.69
N GLU A 109 -30.62 10.85 -36.50
CA GLU A 109 -30.99 12.15 -35.90
C GLU A 109 -32.04 12.91 -36.74
N PRO A 110 -32.91 13.73 -36.12
CA PRO A 110 -33.60 14.82 -36.79
C PRO A 110 -33.00 16.18 -36.43
N THR A 111 -32.63 16.88 -37.49
CA THR A 111 -32.24 18.29 -37.61
C THR A 111 -33.43 19.21 -37.33
N HIS A 112 -33.31 20.24 -36.48
CA HIS A 112 -34.05 21.52 -36.61
C HIS A 112 -33.44 22.64 -35.75
N GLU A 113 -33.15 23.77 -36.40
CA GLU A 113 -32.93 25.13 -35.85
C GLU A 113 -33.58 26.11 -36.87
N PRO A 114 -33.75 27.41 -36.59
CA PRO A 114 -34.18 28.11 -35.36
C PRO A 114 -35.24 29.21 -35.68
N THR A 115 -36.02 29.72 -34.71
CA THR A 115 -36.63 31.07 -34.85
C THR A 115 -37.07 31.71 -33.52
N HIS A 116 -36.43 32.82 -33.15
CA HIS A 116 -37.02 34.13 -32.82
C HIS A 116 -36.18 34.93 -31.81
N GLU A 117 -36.01 36.20 -32.15
CA GLU A 117 -35.13 37.24 -31.60
C GLU A 117 -35.97 38.23 -30.72
N PRO A 118 -35.45 39.41 -30.29
CA PRO A 118 -34.91 39.70 -28.95
C PRO A 118 -35.78 40.67 -28.12
N THR A 119 -35.46 40.88 -26.83
CA THR A 119 -35.78 42.16 -26.15
C THR A 119 -34.68 42.56 -25.17
N LYS A 120 -34.40 43.86 -25.16
CA LYS A 120 -33.20 44.54 -24.64
C LYS A 120 -33.30 44.94 -23.15
N THR A 121 -32.11 45.10 -22.58
CA THR A 121 -31.65 46.11 -21.59
C THR A 121 -32.28 46.20 -20.20
N HIS A 122 -31.43 46.06 -19.16
CA HIS A 122 -31.05 47.16 -18.26
C HIS A 122 -29.71 46.87 -17.52
N LYS A 123 -28.83 47.88 -17.51
CA LYS A 123 -27.66 48.17 -16.63
C LYS A 123 -27.66 49.72 -16.50
N PRO A 124 -26.94 50.42 -15.60
CA PRO A 124 -26.11 50.01 -14.46
C PRO A 124 -26.35 50.85 -13.17
N THR A 125 -25.74 50.48 -12.04
CA THR A 125 -25.22 51.48 -11.10
C THR A 125 -24.01 50.93 -10.34
N GLU A 126 -22.88 51.62 -10.50
CA GLU A 126 -21.66 51.52 -9.71
C GLU A 126 -21.77 52.43 -8.48
N ASN A 127 -21.19 52.06 -7.34
CA ASN A 127 -20.04 52.80 -6.82
C ASN A 127 -19.35 52.10 -5.64
N PRO A 128 -18.04 52.33 -5.47
CA PRO A 128 -17.16 51.61 -4.55
C PRO A 128 -17.14 52.26 -3.17
N THR A 129 -16.89 51.48 -2.13
CA THR A 129 -16.47 52.01 -0.83
C THR A 129 -15.02 51.61 -0.58
N HIS A 130 -14.15 52.60 -0.66
CA HIS A 130 -12.78 52.55 -0.16
C HIS A 130 -12.82 52.63 1.38
N GLU A 131 -12.29 51.62 2.05
CA GLU A 131 -11.78 51.74 3.42
C GLU A 131 -10.30 51.34 3.45
N PRO A 132 -9.48 51.96 4.32
CA PRO A 132 -8.05 52.00 4.17
C PRO A 132 -7.36 50.71 4.63
N THR A 133 -6.43 50.27 3.78
CA THR A 133 -5.41 49.25 4.03
C THR A 133 -4.73 49.47 5.38
N ARG A 134 -4.98 48.56 6.34
CA ARG A 134 -4.04 48.29 7.42
C ARG A 134 -3.14 47.14 6.98
N GLU A 135 -1.85 47.41 6.88
CA GLU A 135 -0.79 46.41 6.75
C GLU A 135 -0.92 45.38 7.89
N PRO A 136 -1.09 44.08 7.60
CA PRO A 136 -0.89 43.06 8.62
C PRO A 136 0.61 42.84 8.77
N THR A 137 1.10 43.17 9.96
CA THR A 137 2.41 42.81 10.50
C THR A 137 2.72 41.34 10.17
N LYS A 138 3.90 41.07 9.57
CA LYS A 138 4.45 39.72 9.42
C LYS A 138 4.73 39.13 10.80
N THR A 139 3.72 38.52 11.41
CA THR A 139 3.91 37.55 12.46
C THR A 139 4.15 36.21 11.76
N GLN A 140 5.35 35.64 11.94
CA GLN A 140 5.61 34.24 11.59
C GLN A 140 4.62 33.38 12.39
N GLU A 141 3.52 32.98 11.76
CA GLU A 141 2.62 31.99 12.31
C GLU A 141 3.38 30.67 12.40
N ARG A 142 3.58 30.24 13.64
CA ARG A 142 3.90 28.86 13.97
C ARG A 142 2.86 27.97 13.28
N PRO A 143 3.25 26.88 12.59
CA PRO A 143 2.31 25.97 11.94
C PRO A 143 1.22 25.58 12.94
N THR A 144 -0.01 25.97 12.64
CA THR A 144 -1.18 25.52 13.38
C THR A 144 -1.20 24.00 13.30
N VAL A 145 -1.07 23.33 14.44
CA VAL A 145 -1.21 21.88 14.54
C VAL A 145 -2.57 21.53 13.91
N PRO A 146 -2.61 20.62 12.92
CA PRO A 146 -3.86 20.28 12.22
C PRO A 146 -4.94 19.85 13.21
N VAL A 147 -6.16 20.33 12.99
CA VAL A 147 -7.35 19.83 13.69
C VAL A 147 -7.42 18.31 13.41
N PRO A 148 -7.46 17.45 14.45
CA PRO A 148 -7.60 16.03 14.24
C PRO A 148 -8.90 15.79 13.47
N PRO A 149 -8.91 14.98 12.38
CA PRO A 149 -10.15 14.53 11.80
C PRO A 149 -11.00 13.88 12.90
N ASN A 150 -12.32 14.02 12.82
CA ASN A 150 -13.21 13.31 13.72
C ASN A 150 -12.94 11.81 13.54
N ASN A 151 -12.30 11.19 14.52
CA ASN A 151 -11.93 9.77 14.48
C ASN A 151 -13.14 8.83 14.32
N ASN A 152 -14.37 9.35 14.39
CA ASN A 152 -15.62 8.62 14.26
C ASN A 152 -16.23 8.60 12.85
N ASP A 153 -15.69 9.36 11.89
CA ASP A 153 -16.22 9.35 10.52
C ASP A 153 -15.70 8.12 9.75
N PRO A 154 -16.50 7.54 8.85
CA PRO A 154 -16.06 6.41 8.02
C PRO A 154 -14.83 6.80 7.20
N LYS A 155 -13.86 5.89 7.12
CA LYS A 155 -12.65 6.12 6.32
C LYS A 155 -12.98 5.88 4.84
N ILE A 156 -12.78 6.88 3.99
CA ILE A 156 -12.92 6.75 2.54
C ILE A 156 -11.51 6.89 1.97
N VAL A 157 -10.88 5.77 1.68
CA VAL A 157 -9.44 5.67 1.41
C VAL A 157 -9.19 5.42 -0.08
N ALA A 158 -8.22 6.12 -0.68
CA ALA A 158 -7.70 5.79 -2.01
C ALA A 158 -6.21 5.41 -1.93
N TYR A 159 -5.80 4.40 -2.68
CA TYR A 159 -4.40 4.18 -3.01
C TYR A 159 -4.07 4.90 -4.32
N LEU A 160 -2.90 5.52 -4.38
CA LEU A 160 -2.31 6.03 -5.61
C LEU A 160 -1.04 5.20 -5.83
N ASP A 161 -1.08 4.28 -6.77
CA ASP A 161 0.09 3.51 -7.18
C ASP A 161 0.82 4.31 -8.26
N GLN A 162 0.41 4.21 -9.52
CA GLN A 162 1.11 4.91 -10.61
C GLN A 162 0.64 6.36 -10.78
N PRO A 163 1.56 7.33 -10.89
CA PRO A 163 1.25 8.67 -11.36
C PRO A 163 0.55 8.65 -12.72
N LEU A 164 -0.35 9.60 -12.92
CA LEU A 164 -1.11 9.82 -14.16
C LEU A 164 -0.20 10.22 -15.33
N SER A 165 0.79 11.10 -15.10
CA SER A 165 1.66 11.63 -16.15
C SER A 165 3.10 11.93 -15.74
N TRP A 166 3.47 11.68 -14.48
CA TRP A 166 4.83 11.89 -13.93
C TRP A 166 5.34 13.34 -14.03
N ASN A 167 4.42 14.29 -14.14
CA ASN A 167 4.76 15.71 -14.26
C ASN A 167 4.85 16.41 -12.89
N ARG A 168 4.57 15.68 -11.79
CA ARG A 168 4.56 16.14 -10.40
C ARG A 168 3.61 17.29 -10.11
N ASP A 169 2.57 17.46 -10.91
CA ASP A 169 1.53 18.44 -10.62
C ASP A 169 0.58 17.94 -9.52
N ALA A 170 -0.26 18.86 -9.02
CA ALA A 170 -1.19 18.57 -7.94
C ALA A 170 -2.22 17.47 -8.28
N ARG A 171 -2.44 17.14 -9.56
CA ARG A 171 -3.39 16.11 -10.01
C ARG A 171 -2.83 14.72 -9.83
N GLU A 172 -1.52 14.56 -9.98
CA GLU A 172 -0.80 13.30 -9.76
C GLU A 172 -1.08 12.72 -8.39
N PHE A 173 -1.23 13.59 -7.38
CA PHE A 173 -1.45 13.21 -6.00
C PHE A 173 -2.92 13.29 -5.57
N ALA A 174 -3.84 13.60 -6.48
CA ALA A 174 -5.24 13.86 -6.15
C ALA A 174 -5.42 14.98 -5.10
N VAL A 175 -4.62 16.05 -5.16
CA VAL A 175 -4.79 17.22 -4.28
C VAL A 175 -6.19 17.83 -4.48
N PRO A 176 -6.96 18.12 -3.42
CA PRO A 176 -8.30 18.70 -3.56
C PRO A 176 -8.31 19.95 -4.45
N GLY A 177 -9.24 19.99 -5.41
CA GLY A 177 -9.37 21.08 -6.38
C GLY A 177 -8.49 20.97 -7.62
N SER A 178 -7.50 20.06 -7.64
CA SER A 178 -6.71 19.77 -8.86
C SER A 178 -7.42 18.74 -9.76
N VAL A 179 -8.21 17.85 -9.15
CA VAL A 179 -9.04 16.81 -9.78
C VAL A 179 -10.52 17.09 -9.51
N PRO A 180 -11.47 16.46 -10.25
CA PRO A 180 -12.88 16.62 -9.92
C PRO A 180 -13.18 16.15 -8.50
N LYS A 181 -14.22 16.75 -7.90
CA LYS A 181 -14.53 16.56 -6.49
C LYS A 181 -14.78 15.10 -6.14
N TYR A 182 -14.10 14.62 -5.10
CA TYR A 182 -14.24 13.29 -4.53
C TYR A 182 -14.65 13.34 -3.06
N SER A 183 -14.86 12.18 -2.45
CA SER A 183 -15.19 12.03 -1.02
C SER A 183 -14.12 11.31 -0.19
N TYR A 184 -12.95 11.01 -0.77
CA TYR A 184 -11.81 10.49 -0.01
C TYR A 184 -11.40 11.41 1.14
N ASN A 185 -11.14 10.83 2.31
CA ASN A 185 -10.57 11.51 3.48
C ASN A 185 -9.20 10.96 3.91
N VAL A 186 -8.72 9.90 3.24
CA VAL A 186 -7.35 9.40 3.35
C VAL A 186 -6.82 9.05 1.96
N ILE A 187 -5.60 9.47 1.66
CA ILE A 187 -4.87 9.22 0.42
C ILE A 187 -3.57 8.49 0.79
N ASN A 188 -3.38 7.27 0.28
CA ASN A 188 -2.18 6.46 0.48
C ASN A 188 -1.30 6.52 -0.77
N LEU A 189 -0.12 7.12 -0.65
CA LEU A 189 0.89 7.18 -1.68
C LEU A 189 1.67 5.86 -1.70
N ALA A 190 1.46 5.03 -2.71
CA ALA A 190 2.16 3.77 -2.91
C ALA A 190 3.43 4.03 -3.76
N PHE A 191 4.62 3.49 -3.49
CA PHE A 191 5.01 2.68 -2.33
C PHE A 191 6.35 3.13 -1.73
N TRP A 192 6.48 2.96 -0.41
CA TRP A 192 7.78 2.92 0.25
C TRP A 192 8.24 1.47 0.37
N LEU A 193 9.42 1.16 -0.17
CA LEU A 193 10.08 -0.13 0.01
C LEU A 193 11.34 0.05 0.87
N SER A 194 11.78 -1.02 1.53
CA SER A 194 13.02 -1.04 2.30
C SER A 194 14.26 -0.74 1.45
N THR A 195 14.16 -0.95 0.15
CA THR A 195 15.20 -0.71 -0.85
C THR A 195 15.10 0.65 -1.55
N GLY A 196 14.00 1.39 -1.36
CA GLY A 196 13.76 2.68 -1.99
C GLY A 196 12.27 2.97 -2.19
N VAL A 197 11.93 4.21 -2.54
CA VAL A 197 10.55 4.55 -2.90
C VAL A 197 10.25 4.19 -4.35
N ALA A 198 8.99 3.83 -4.60
CA ALA A 198 8.43 3.51 -5.91
C ALA A 198 7.17 4.34 -6.18
N ASP A 199 6.82 4.44 -7.46
CA ASP A 199 5.55 4.97 -7.97
C ASP A 199 5.15 6.35 -7.39
N ALA A 200 3.93 6.53 -6.89
CA ALA A 200 3.47 7.82 -6.36
C ALA A 200 4.30 8.30 -5.16
N ALA A 201 4.79 7.40 -4.30
CA ALA A 201 5.66 7.78 -3.19
C ALA A 201 7.04 8.26 -3.69
N PHE A 202 7.56 7.67 -4.78
CA PHE A 202 8.77 8.15 -5.45
C PHE A 202 8.54 9.56 -6.03
N ASP A 203 7.41 9.77 -6.71
CA ASP A 203 7.13 11.06 -7.34
C ASP A 203 6.91 12.17 -6.30
N TRP A 204 6.22 11.85 -5.20
CA TRP A 204 6.06 12.75 -4.05
C TRP A 204 7.40 13.10 -3.42
N ALA A 205 8.27 12.12 -3.19
CA ALA A 205 9.57 12.34 -2.55
C ALA A 205 10.45 13.33 -3.34
N ALA A 206 10.28 13.38 -4.67
CA ALA A 206 11.02 14.25 -5.57
C ALA A 206 10.53 15.71 -5.62
N LEU A 207 9.38 16.03 -5.00
CA LEU A 207 8.92 17.42 -4.84
C LEU A 207 9.82 18.19 -3.87
N ASP A 208 9.91 19.51 -4.04
CA ASP A 208 10.51 20.37 -3.02
C ASP A 208 9.57 20.54 -1.80
N ASP A 209 10.15 20.88 -0.65
CA ASP A 209 9.40 20.99 0.61
C ASP A 209 8.29 22.05 0.56
N ALA A 210 8.48 23.16 -0.16
CA ALA A 210 7.45 24.20 -0.24
C ALA A 210 6.23 23.71 -1.01
N THR A 211 6.44 22.96 -2.10
CA THR A 211 5.37 22.32 -2.85
C THR A 211 4.65 21.26 -2.01
N LYS A 212 5.40 20.36 -1.34
CA LYS A 212 4.83 19.35 -0.43
C LYS A 212 3.95 20.01 0.65
N LEU A 213 4.46 21.02 1.33
CA LEU A 213 3.72 21.74 2.37
C LEU A 213 2.47 22.44 1.82
N GLY A 214 2.51 22.99 0.60
CA GLY A 214 1.35 23.56 -0.07
C GLY A 214 0.26 22.53 -0.35
N PHE A 215 0.64 21.33 -0.82
CA PHE A 215 -0.29 20.23 -1.05
C PHE A 215 -0.86 19.68 0.26
N VAL A 216 -0.02 19.42 1.27
CA VAL A 216 -0.43 18.98 2.61
C VAL A 216 -1.43 19.95 3.23
N LYS A 217 -1.16 21.26 3.14
CA LYS A 217 -2.12 22.29 3.60
C LYS A 217 -3.46 22.16 2.87
N THR A 218 -3.44 21.97 1.55
CA THR A 218 -4.67 21.83 0.76
C THR A 218 -5.46 20.58 1.13
N TYR A 219 -4.79 19.45 1.42
CA TYR A 219 -5.46 18.27 1.98
C TYR A 219 -6.12 18.58 3.33
N HIS A 220 -5.38 19.19 4.26
CA HIS A 220 -5.87 19.49 5.61
C HIS A 220 -7.03 20.48 5.61
N ASP A 221 -6.97 21.52 4.78
CA ASP A 221 -8.07 22.49 4.59
C ASP A 221 -9.36 21.82 4.09
N ASN A 222 -9.26 20.65 3.46
CA ASN A 222 -10.38 19.85 2.96
C ASN A 222 -10.67 18.59 3.80
N GLY A 223 -10.03 18.45 4.98
CA GLY A 223 -10.26 17.31 5.87
C GLY A 223 -9.67 15.98 5.40
N VAL A 224 -8.69 16.02 4.49
CA VAL A 224 -8.03 14.85 3.92
C VAL A 224 -6.67 14.62 4.59
N LYS A 225 -6.31 13.36 4.80
CA LYS A 225 -4.98 12.92 5.26
C LYS A 225 -4.19 12.32 4.12
N VAL A 226 -2.90 12.64 4.03
CA VAL A 226 -1.99 12.06 3.03
C VAL A 226 -0.92 11.22 3.72
N MET A 227 -0.89 9.93 3.41
CA MET A 227 -0.05 8.92 4.04
C MET A 227 0.84 8.25 2.98
N VAL A 228 1.86 7.52 3.40
CA VAL A 228 2.60 6.60 2.51
C VAL A 228 2.17 5.16 2.77
N SER A 229 1.98 4.36 1.72
CA SER A 229 1.84 2.91 1.83
C SER A 229 3.21 2.25 1.71
N ALA A 230 3.53 1.34 2.63
CA ALA A 230 4.78 0.59 2.61
C ALA A 230 4.58 -0.84 2.08
N PHE A 231 5.55 -1.31 1.30
CA PHE A 231 5.65 -2.65 0.71
C PHE A 231 4.74 -2.87 -0.52
N GLY A 232 3.59 -3.50 -0.34
CA GLY A 232 2.79 -4.06 -1.43
C GLY A 232 3.35 -5.39 -1.96
N ALA A 233 2.73 -5.88 -3.04
CA ALA A 233 2.95 -7.22 -3.59
C ALA A 233 4.40 -7.53 -4.07
N THR A 234 5.29 -6.54 -4.13
CA THR A 234 6.65 -6.68 -4.67
C THR A 234 7.76 -6.77 -3.63
N GLU A 235 7.48 -6.58 -2.33
CA GLU A 235 8.48 -6.69 -1.27
C GLU A 235 7.97 -7.45 -0.05
N PHE A 236 8.75 -8.43 0.42
CA PHE A 236 8.45 -9.28 1.58
C PHE A 236 9.51 -9.08 2.66
N PRO A 237 9.34 -8.08 3.56
CA PRO A 237 10.41 -7.55 4.41
C PRO A 237 10.68 -8.37 5.67
N THR A 238 10.03 -9.54 5.84
CA THR A 238 10.03 -10.29 7.12
C THR A 238 11.41 -10.81 7.55
N ASN A 239 12.38 -10.85 6.62
CA ASN A 239 13.78 -11.19 6.91
C ASN A 239 14.62 -10.00 7.40
N LEU A 240 14.09 -8.77 7.37
CA LEU A 240 14.74 -7.57 7.86
C LEU A 240 14.41 -7.31 9.33
N ASP A 241 15.25 -6.52 10.01
CA ASP A 241 14.96 -6.08 11.38
C ASP A 241 13.77 -5.11 11.39
N PRO A 242 12.62 -5.46 12.03
CA PRO A 242 11.42 -4.63 12.02
C PRO A 242 11.64 -3.26 12.69
N VAL A 243 12.54 -3.16 13.67
CA VAL A 243 12.83 -1.88 14.34
C VAL A 243 13.55 -0.92 13.39
N THR A 244 14.53 -1.41 12.66
CA THR A 244 15.25 -0.64 11.63
C THR A 244 14.30 -0.21 10.50
N VAL A 245 13.46 -1.13 10.02
CA VAL A 245 12.47 -0.83 8.97
C VAL A 245 11.49 0.25 9.44
N ALA A 246 10.90 0.09 10.64
CA ALA A 246 10.01 1.08 11.23
C ALA A 246 10.69 2.45 11.41
N THR A 247 11.96 2.45 11.81
CA THR A 247 12.72 3.70 11.99
C THR A 247 12.91 4.44 10.67
N ASN A 248 13.30 3.74 9.61
CA ASN A 248 13.49 4.33 8.29
C ASN A 248 12.17 4.85 7.70
N LEU A 249 11.10 4.07 7.84
CA LEU A 249 9.77 4.44 7.39
C LEU A 249 9.22 5.65 8.16
N ALA A 250 9.36 5.70 9.48
CA ALA A 250 8.97 6.86 10.28
C ALA A 250 9.77 8.12 9.92
N ASN A 251 11.06 7.98 9.60
CA ASN A 251 11.86 9.08 9.10
C ASN A 251 11.38 9.57 7.73
N PHE A 252 11.01 8.65 6.82
CA PHE A 252 10.44 9.01 5.54
C PHE A 252 9.13 9.81 5.70
N VAL A 253 8.21 9.35 6.56
CA VAL A 253 6.96 10.06 6.87
C VAL A 253 7.22 11.50 7.31
N LYS A 254 8.14 11.69 8.27
CA LYS A 254 8.48 13.03 8.80
C LYS A 254 9.14 13.92 7.76
N ASN A 255 10.10 13.38 7.02
CA ASN A 255 10.88 14.13 6.02
C ASN A 255 10.05 14.50 4.78
N ASN A 256 8.92 13.83 4.55
CA ASN A 256 8.03 14.09 3.42
C ASN A 256 6.71 14.74 3.81
N HIS A 257 6.60 15.25 5.05
CA HIS A 257 5.44 15.97 5.56
C HIS A 257 4.12 15.18 5.52
N LEU A 258 4.19 13.86 5.67
CA LEU A 258 3.02 12.98 5.59
C LEU A 258 2.32 12.85 6.95
N ASP A 259 1.02 12.53 6.91
CA ASP A 259 0.15 12.36 8.07
C ASP A 259 0.25 10.97 8.73
N GLY A 260 0.96 10.02 8.12
CA GLY A 260 0.99 8.67 8.63
C GLY A 260 1.53 7.64 7.64
N VAL A 261 1.33 6.38 8.00
CA VAL A 261 1.79 5.22 7.24
C VAL A 261 0.72 4.13 7.17
N ASP A 262 0.59 3.52 6.00
CA ASP A 262 -0.14 2.28 5.78
C ASP A 262 0.85 1.13 5.58
N ILE A 263 0.62 0.00 6.25
CA ILE A 263 1.45 -1.20 6.14
C ILE A 263 0.76 -2.23 5.24
N ASP A 264 1.13 -2.23 3.96
CA ASP A 264 0.63 -3.14 2.94
C ASP A 264 1.53 -4.39 2.84
N TRP A 265 1.62 -5.12 3.95
CA TRP A 265 2.45 -6.32 4.07
C TRP A 265 1.70 -7.54 3.52
N GLU A 266 2.33 -8.28 2.61
CA GLU A 266 1.71 -9.40 1.87
C GLU A 266 2.52 -10.71 1.88
N ASP A 267 3.43 -10.90 2.84
CA ASP A 267 4.28 -12.09 2.93
C ASP A 267 3.58 -13.27 3.62
N SER A 268 2.52 -13.80 2.99
CA SER A 268 1.70 -14.91 3.52
C SER A 268 2.53 -16.12 4.01
N ALA A 269 3.66 -16.39 3.37
CA ALA A 269 4.55 -17.50 3.73
C ALA A 269 5.09 -17.39 5.17
N ALA A 270 5.17 -16.17 5.73
CA ALA A 270 5.60 -15.95 7.10
C ALA A 270 4.49 -16.20 8.16
N PHE A 271 3.25 -16.43 7.74
CA PHE A 271 2.16 -16.93 8.60
C PHE A 271 1.96 -18.44 8.49
N GLU A 272 2.28 -19.02 7.34
CA GLU A 272 2.00 -20.41 7.02
C GLU A 272 2.92 -21.41 7.72
N VAL A 273 2.42 -22.63 7.94
CA VAL A 273 3.29 -23.79 8.18
C VAL A 273 3.84 -24.22 6.83
N GLY A 274 5.13 -23.96 6.58
CA GLY A 274 5.96 -24.49 5.50
C GLY A 274 5.22 -25.20 4.36
N GLN A 275 4.55 -24.45 3.48
CA GLN A 275 4.37 -24.90 2.10
C GLN A 275 5.72 -24.67 1.42
N VAL A 276 6.41 -25.79 1.17
CA VAL A 276 7.56 -25.87 0.27
C VAL A 276 7.23 -25.04 -0.97
N ARG A 277 7.97 -23.95 -1.21
CA ARG A 277 8.02 -23.34 -2.55
C ARG A 277 8.19 -24.50 -3.52
N LEU A 278 7.30 -24.65 -4.49
CA LEU A 278 7.45 -25.58 -5.61
C LEU A 278 8.65 -25.18 -6.46
N SER A 279 9.87 -25.34 -5.93
CA SER A 279 11.02 -25.74 -6.71
C SER A 279 11.09 -27.26 -6.58
N THR A 280 11.35 -27.92 -7.71
CA THR A 280 11.19 -29.35 -8.02
C THR A 280 12.03 -30.34 -7.20
N SER A 281 12.20 -30.13 -5.90
CA SER A 281 12.84 -31.08 -5.00
C SER A 281 12.05 -31.15 -3.70
N GLN A 282 11.64 -32.37 -3.40
CA GLN A 282 10.93 -32.79 -2.22
C GLN A 282 11.81 -32.59 -0.98
N GLU A 283 11.77 -31.39 -0.39
CA GLU A 283 12.35 -31.11 0.92
C GLU A 283 11.26 -30.88 1.96
N ALA A 284 11.57 -31.21 3.21
CA ALA A 284 10.63 -31.25 4.33
C ALA A 284 9.97 -29.89 4.61
N SER A 285 8.75 -29.90 5.18
CA SER A 285 8.06 -28.69 5.63
C SER A 285 8.90 -27.96 6.68
N ASP A 286 9.39 -26.77 6.35
CA ASP A 286 10.06 -25.89 7.31
C ASP A 286 9.00 -25.19 8.19
N THR A 287 8.70 -25.78 9.34
CA THR A 287 7.77 -25.20 10.33
C THR A 287 8.35 -23.98 11.06
N THR A 288 9.58 -23.53 10.73
CA THR A 288 10.22 -22.38 11.40
C THR A 288 9.69 -21.02 10.93
N GLN A 289 8.91 -20.96 9.84
CA GLN A 289 8.38 -19.69 9.31
C GLN A 289 7.12 -19.22 10.05
N ALA A 290 6.24 -20.14 10.46
CA ALA A 290 5.00 -19.82 11.16
C ALA A 290 5.26 -19.00 12.43
N GLY A 291 4.64 -17.82 12.55
CA GLY A 291 4.83 -16.91 13.69
C GLY A 291 5.78 -15.75 13.41
N LYS A 292 6.58 -15.81 12.33
CA LYS A 292 7.54 -14.74 12.02
C LYS A 292 6.81 -13.49 11.55
N GLY A 293 5.79 -13.63 10.70
CA GLY A 293 4.99 -12.50 10.24
C GLY A 293 4.34 -11.76 11.40
N GLU A 294 3.74 -12.51 12.34
CA GLU A 294 3.09 -11.93 13.52
C GLU A 294 4.08 -11.16 14.40
N ALA A 295 5.20 -11.80 14.76
CA ALA A 295 6.23 -11.19 15.60
C ALA A 295 6.84 -9.94 14.93
N TRP A 296 7.09 -10.02 13.62
CA TRP A 296 7.65 -8.93 12.84
C TRP A 296 6.68 -7.74 12.77
N LEU A 297 5.41 -7.97 12.41
CA LEU A 297 4.39 -6.93 12.34
C LEU A 297 4.12 -6.28 13.70
N VAL A 298 4.06 -7.07 14.79
CA VAL A 298 3.88 -6.53 16.15
C VAL A 298 5.06 -5.62 16.54
N SER A 299 6.29 -6.03 16.26
CA SER A 299 7.49 -5.23 16.53
C SER A 299 7.50 -3.95 15.70
N LEU A 300 7.30 -4.06 14.38
CA LEU A 300 7.22 -2.93 13.46
C LEU A 300 6.17 -1.91 13.92
N THR A 301 4.95 -2.38 14.21
CA THR A 301 3.80 -1.52 14.59
C THR A 301 4.08 -0.76 15.88
N ARG A 302 4.58 -1.44 16.91
CA ARG A 302 4.91 -0.80 18.20
C ARG A 302 6.01 0.25 18.02
N THR A 303 7.05 -0.06 17.25
CA THR A 303 8.12 0.90 16.94
C THR A 303 7.59 2.08 16.14
N LEU A 304 6.78 1.86 15.11
CA LEU A 304 6.14 2.92 14.34
C LEU A 304 5.30 3.82 15.24
N ARG A 305 4.47 3.27 16.12
CA ARG A 305 3.63 4.07 17.03
C ARG A 305 4.45 4.89 18.02
N GLN A 306 5.57 4.37 18.50
CA GLN A 306 6.50 5.13 19.35
C GLN A 306 7.14 6.30 18.59
N LEU A 307 7.51 6.10 17.33
CA LEU A 307 8.17 7.11 16.49
C LEU A 307 7.19 8.10 15.85
N LEU A 308 5.95 7.67 15.61
CA LEU A 308 4.83 8.39 15.02
C LEU A 308 3.64 8.37 16.01
N PRO A 309 3.77 9.04 17.17
CA PRO A 309 2.67 9.13 18.12
C PRO A 309 1.49 9.87 17.47
N ARG A 310 0.28 9.66 18.00
CA ARG A 310 -0.90 10.44 17.55
C ARG A 310 -0.56 11.95 17.59
N PRO A 311 -0.91 12.72 16.54
CA PRO A 311 -1.99 12.48 15.58
C PRO A 311 -1.58 11.72 14.30
N TYR A 312 -0.36 11.20 14.17
CA TYR A 312 -0.04 10.36 13.01
C TYR A 312 -0.95 9.14 12.92
N LEU A 313 -1.41 8.82 11.71
CA LEU A 313 -2.20 7.62 11.43
C LEU A 313 -1.29 6.43 11.14
N ILE A 314 -1.66 5.26 11.66
CA ILE A 314 -1.06 3.97 11.32
C ILE A 314 -2.18 3.04 10.91
N SER A 315 -2.24 2.69 9.63
CA SER A 315 -3.12 1.65 9.10
C SER A 315 -2.33 0.46 8.59
N HIS A 316 -3.02 -0.66 8.40
CA HIS A 316 -2.48 -1.83 7.71
C HIS A 316 -3.44 -2.22 6.60
N ALA A 317 -2.96 -2.89 5.56
CA ALA A 317 -3.79 -3.40 4.46
C ALA A 317 -3.78 -4.94 4.36
N PRO A 318 -4.15 -5.68 5.43
CA PRO A 318 -4.14 -7.13 5.39
C PRO A 318 -5.12 -7.67 4.34
N GLN A 319 -4.74 -8.76 3.69
CA GLN A 319 -5.68 -9.57 2.93
C GLN A 319 -6.70 -10.21 3.90
N ALA A 320 -7.99 -10.26 3.52
CA ALA A 320 -9.04 -10.82 4.39
C ALA A 320 -8.71 -12.23 4.95
N PRO A 321 -8.08 -13.14 4.19
CA PRO A 321 -7.57 -14.41 4.70
C PRO A 321 -6.73 -14.33 5.96
N TYR A 322 -5.96 -13.27 6.17
CA TYR A 322 -5.09 -13.13 7.35
C TYR A 322 -5.85 -13.06 8.67
N PHE A 323 -7.17 -12.92 8.64
CA PHE A 323 -8.04 -12.99 9.81
C PHE A 323 -8.71 -14.36 10.02
N ILE A 324 -8.33 -15.40 9.25
CA ILE A 324 -8.92 -16.72 9.44
C ILE A 324 -8.59 -17.27 10.83
N ASN A 325 -9.63 -17.69 11.55
CA ASN A 325 -9.46 -18.40 12.82
C ASN A 325 -9.28 -19.91 12.54
N SER A 326 -8.14 -20.27 11.95
CA SER A 326 -7.80 -21.67 11.71
C SER A 326 -6.31 -21.93 11.88
N THR A 327 -5.99 -22.84 12.80
CA THR A 327 -4.61 -23.25 13.04
C THR A 327 -4.03 -24.12 11.92
N ALA A 328 -4.87 -24.61 11.00
CA ALA A 328 -4.42 -25.38 9.84
C ALA A 328 -3.83 -24.47 8.75
N GLN A 329 -4.45 -23.30 8.52
CA GLN A 329 -3.95 -22.28 7.59
C GLN A 329 -2.86 -21.43 8.27
N TYR A 330 -3.20 -20.79 9.39
CA TYR A 330 -2.29 -19.92 10.14
C TYR A 330 -2.21 -20.37 11.61
N PRO A 331 -1.25 -21.26 11.96
CA PRO A 331 -1.13 -21.85 13.30
C PRO A 331 -0.87 -20.84 14.42
N LYS A 332 -0.41 -19.64 14.07
CA LYS A 332 -0.11 -18.55 14.99
C LYS A 332 -1.13 -17.41 14.92
N GLY A 333 -2.21 -17.60 14.15
CA GLY A 333 -3.37 -16.71 14.13
C GLY A 333 -3.22 -15.48 13.24
N ALA A 334 -2.08 -15.28 12.56
CA ALA A 334 -1.86 -14.20 11.61
C ALA A 334 -2.32 -12.84 12.16
N TYR A 335 -3.19 -12.12 11.44
CA TYR A 335 -3.64 -10.78 11.85
C TYR A 335 -4.57 -10.78 13.07
N LEU A 336 -5.18 -11.91 13.47
CA LEU A 336 -5.88 -12.00 14.76
C LEU A 336 -4.88 -11.91 15.93
N THR A 337 -3.66 -12.41 15.76
CA THR A 337 -2.58 -12.23 16.74
C THR A 337 -2.01 -10.82 16.68
N VAL A 338 -1.82 -10.26 15.49
CA VAL A 338 -1.36 -8.86 15.34
C VAL A 338 -2.33 -7.87 15.99
N ASP A 339 -3.64 -7.97 15.75
CA ASP A 339 -4.64 -7.10 16.39
C ASP A 339 -4.69 -7.31 17.90
N ARG A 340 -4.61 -8.55 18.39
CA ARG A 340 -4.58 -8.81 19.84
C ARG A 340 -3.36 -8.19 20.54
N GLU A 341 -2.19 -8.17 19.88
CA GLU A 341 -0.94 -7.75 20.51
C GLU A 341 -0.55 -6.29 20.23
N ALA A 342 -0.94 -5.74 19.09
CA ALA A 342 -0.59 -4.40 18.65
C ALA A 342 -1.78 -3.62 18.06
N GLY A 343 -3.01 -4.14 18.15
CA GLY A 343 -4.20 -3.50 17.57
C GLY A 343 -4.50 -2.12 18.16
N GLU A 344 -4.17 -1.84 19.42
CA GLU A 344 -4.34 -0.49 20.00
C GLU A 344 -3.41 0.57 19.38
N ASP A 345 -2.33 0.12 18.76
CA ASP A 345 -1.37 0.97 18.05
C ASP A 345 -1.76 1.19 16.57
N ILE A 346 -2.73 0.42 16.05
CA ILE A 346 -3.23 0.48 14.68
C ILE A 346 -4.59 1.19 14.67
N ASP A 347 -4.73 2.24 13.87
CA ASP A 347 -5.95 3.05 13.83
C ASP A 347 -7.07 2.35 13.04
N PHE A 348 -6.76 1.66 11.93
CA PHE A 348 -7.72 0.88 11.13
C PHE A 348 -7.02 -0.10 10.18
N TYR A 349 -7.79 -1.02 9.58
CA TYR A 349 -7.36 -2.03 8.62
C TYR A 349 -8.06 -1.83 7.28
N ASN A 350 -7.30 -1.50 6.24
CA ASN A 350 -7.70 -1.51 4.83
C ASN A 350 -7.81 -2.95 4.32
N VAL A 351 -8.79 -3.73 4.83
CA VAL A 351 -8.86 -5.17 4.58
C VAL A 351 -9.14 -5.45 3.10
N GLN A 352 -8.23 -6.13 2.42
CA GLN A 352 -8.37 -6.44 1.00
C GLN A 352 -9.33 -7.63 0.79
N PHE A 353 -10.57 -7.34 0.38
CA PHE A 353 -11.58 -8.34 0.05
C PHE A 353 -11.58 -8.68 -1.45
N TYR A 354 -10.41 -8.95 -2.02
CA TYR A 354 -10.20 -9.27 -3.43
C TYR A 354 -8.87 -10.00 -3.62
N ASN A 355 -8.67 -10.60 -4.80
CA ASN A 355 -7.49 -11.39 -5.16
C ASN A 355 -7.29 -12.72 -4.39
N GLN A 356 -8.32 -13.27 -3.75
CA GLN A 356 -8.20 -14.43 -2.84
C GLN A 356 -8.72 -15.77 -3.42
N GLY A 357 -8.59 -15.95 -4.74
CA GLY A 357 -8.93 -17.22 -5.39
C GLY A 357 -10.40 -17.59 -5.24
N ASP A 358 -10.70 -18.76 -4.68
CA ASP A 358 -12.09 -19.22 -4.48
C ASP A 358 -12.83 -18.45 -3.36
N SER A 359 -12.09 -17.75 -2.51
CA SER A 359 -12.61 -16.89 -1.44
C SER A 359 -12.92 -15.51 -2.01
N SER A 360 -13.99 -15.43 -2.78
CA SER A 360 -14.22 -14.34 -3.74
C SER A 360 -14.69 -13.00 -3.14
N TYR A 361 -15.47 -13.01 -2.05
CA TYR A 361 -16.07 -11.79 -1.46
C TYR A 361 -16.87 -10.90 -2.46
N ASP A 362 -17.43 -11.48 -3.52
CA ASP A 362 -18.00 -10.76 -4.69
C ASP A 362 -19.51 -10.50 -4.61
N THR A 363 -20.11 -10.73 -3.44
CA THR A 363 -21.52 -10.46 -3.15
C THR A 363 -21.63 -9.91 -1.73
N CYS A 364 -22.72 -9.21 -1.38
CA CYS A 364 -22.90 -8.74 0.00
C CYS A 364 -22.91 -9.90 1.01
N GLU A 365 -23.46 -11.07 0.65
CA GLU A 365 -23.43 -12.24 1.52
C GLU A 365 -21.99 -12.66 1.84
N LYS A 366 -21.17 -12.88 0.81
CA LYS A 366 -19.78 -13.31 0.98
C LYS A 366 -18.89 -12.24 1.60
N LEU A 367 -19.15 -10.98 1.30
CA LEU A 367 -18.39 -9.84 1.80
C LEU A 367 -18.70 -9.54 3.26
N LEU A 368 -19.98 -9.59 3.65
CA LEU A 368 -20.43 -9.13 4.96
C LEU A 368 -20.60 -10.26 5.97
N PHE A 369 -21.21 -11.38 5.58
CA PHE A 369 -21.78 -12.34 6.53
C PHE A 369 -21.11 -13.71 6.55
N THR A 370 -20.79 -14.26 5.38
CA THR A 370 -20.26 -15.63 5.30
C THR A 370 -19.29 -15.75 4.13
N ALA A 371 -17.99 -15.65 4.43
CA ALA A 371 -16.97 -15.89 3.43
C ALA A 371 -17.02 -17.34 2.94
N GLY A 372 -16.95 -17.53 1.62
CA GLY A 372 -16.84 -18.85 1.00
C GLY A 372 -15.39 -19.21 0.67
N GLY A 373 -15.19 -20.40 0.11
CA GLY A 373 -13.87 -20.85 -0.38
C GLY A 373 -12.95 -21.40 0.72
N PHE A 374 -11.66 -21.48 0.39
CA PHE A 374 -10.63 -21.99 1.29
C PHE A 374 -10.45 -21.15 2.56
N PHE A 375 -10.60 -19.83 2.44
CA PHE A 375 -10.57 -18.89 3.55
C PHE A 375 -11.98 -18.49 3.96
N HIS A 376 -12.72 -19.45 4.51
CA HIS A 376 -14.00 -19.18 5.16
C HIS A 376 -13.82 -18.41 6.47
N SER A 377 -14.92 -17.88 7.03
CA SER A 377 -14.91 -17.19 8.34
C SER A 377 -14.08 -15.89 8.38
N THR A 378 -13.96 -15.22 7.24
CA THR A 378 -13.19 -13.99 7.05
C THR A 378 -13.99 -12.87 6.38
N SER A 379 -15.33 -12.96 6.35
CA SER A 379 -16.16 -11.82 5.95
C SER A 379 -16.15 -10.73 7.03
N LEU A 380 -16.64 -9.52 6.71
CA LEU A 380 -16.62 -8.37 7.63
C LEU A 380 -17.09 -8.70 9.05
N PHE A 381 -18.29 -9.30 9.18
CA PHE A 381 -18.87 -9.60 10.49
C PHE A 381 -18.26 -10.85 11.14
N GLU A 382 -17.68 -11.76 10.35
CA GLU A 382 -16.93 -12.90 10.89
C GLU A 382 -15.58 -12.46 11.48
N ILE A 383 -14.86 -11.55 10.80
CA ILE A 383 -13.64 -10.92 11.32
C ILE A 383 -13.96 -10.17 12.63
N ALA A 384 -15.06 -9.40 12.65
CA ALA A 384 -15.48 -8.72 13.86
C ALA A 384 -15.83 -9.70 15.00
N ALA A 385 -16.53 -10.80 14.67
CA ALA A 385 -16.84 -11.85 15.65
C ALA A 385 -15.60 -12.59 16.17
N ALA A 386 -14.50 -12.60 15.41
CA ALA A 386 -13.21 -13.14 15.84
C ALA A 386 -12.43 -12.22 16.80
N GLY A 387 -12.95 -11.03 17.11
CA GLY A 387 -12.44 -10.13 18.16
C GLY A 387 -11.92 -8.79 17.66
N VAL A 388 -11.80 -8.59 16.35
CA VAL A 388 -11.37 -7.31 15.78
C VAL A 388 -12.49 -6.27 15.94
N LYS A 389 -12.17 -5.07 16.42
CA LYS A 389 -13.18 -4.02 16.58
C LYS A 389 -13.82 -3.69 15.23
N LEU A 390 -15.14 -3.80 15.14
CA LEU A 390 -15.92 -3.60 13.91
C LEU A 390 -15.59 -2.28 13.18
N ASP A 391 -15.43 -1.19 13.94
CA ASP A 391 -15.12 0.13 13.40
C ASP A 391 -13.68 0.29 12.88
N LYS A 392 -12.79 -0.67 13.15
CA LYS A 392 -11.44 -0.69 12.57
C LYS A 392 -11.39 -1.37 11.21
N ILE A 393 -12.43 -2.11 10.81
CA ILE A 393 -12.41 -2.91 9.59
C ILE A 393 -12.94 -2.06 8.43
N VAL A 394 -12.06 -1.63 7.53
CA VAL A 394 -12.40 -0.91 6.29
C VAL A 394 -12.55 -1.92 5.16
N ILE A 395 -13.62 -1.81 4.37
CA ILE A 395 -13.86 -2.68 3.21
C ILE A 395 -12.97 -2.22 2.06
N GLY A 396 -11.90 -2.96 1.79
CA GLY A 396 -11.03 -2.77 0.63
C GLY A 396 -11.56 -3.49 -0.61
N LYS A 397 -11.74 -2.73 -1.71
CA LYS A 397 -12.18 -3.24 -3.01
C LYS A 397 -11.41 -2.60 -4.16
N PRO A 398 -11.25 -3.31 -5.29
CA PRO A 398 -10.76 -2.69 -6.50
C PRO A 398 -11.77 -1.64 -6.99
N ILE A 399 -11.31 -0.45 -7.35
CA ILE A 399 -12.16 0.63 -7.89
C ILE A 399 -12.72 0.23 -9.26
N GLY A 400 -11.89 -0.39 -10.09
CA GLY A 400 -12.25 -0.87 -11.42
C GLY A 400 -11.71 -2.28 -11.67
N ARG A 401 -12.22 -2.95 -12.72
CA ARG A 401 -11.80 -4.32 -13.09
C ARG A 401 -10.30 -4.45 -13.35
N ALA A 402 -9.63 -3.39 -13.77
CA ALA A 402 -8.18 -3.39 -13.98
C ALA A 402 -7.38 -3.45 -12.67
N GLY A 403 -7.99 -3.13 -11.52
CA GLY A 403 -7.36 -3.18 -10.21
C GLY A 403 -7.42 -4.57 -9.55
N VAL A 404 -7.91 -5.59 -10.25
CA VAL A 404 -8.02 -6.96 -9.72
C VAL A 404 -7.41 -7.94 -10.72
N VAL A 405 -6.75 -8.97 -10.22
CA VAL A 405 -6.10 -9.99 -11.06
C VAL A 405 -6.92 -11.28 -11.12
N ASN A 406 -7.63 -11.65 -10.05
CA ASN A 406 -8.46 -12.87 -10.05
C ASN A 406 -9.93 -12.62 -9.66
N THR A 407 -10.22 -12.27 -8.42
CA THR A 407 -11.59 -12.34 -7.85
C THR A 407 -11.90 -11.17 -6.93
N GLY A 408 -13.18 -10.94 -6.67
CA GLY A 408 -13.66 -9.96 -5.68
C GLY A 408 -13.94 -8.57 -6.18
N PHE A 409 -13.85 -8.33 -7.50
CA PHE A 409 -14.44 -7.14 -8.10
C PHE A 409 -15.95 -7.13 -7.94
N MET A 410 -16.49 -5.95 -7.62
CA MET A 410 -17.91 -5.67 -7.53
C MET A 410 -18.16 -4.30 -8.16
N GLU A 411 -19.30 -4.10 -8.80
CA GLU A 411 -19.67 -2.78 -9.29
C GLU A 411 -19.94 -1.84 -8.10
N VAL A 412 -19.65 -0.55 -8.25
CA VAL A 412 -19.74 0.42 -7.14
C VAL A 412 -21.13 0.46 -6.49
N ASN A 413 -22.21 0.29 -7.26
CA ASN A 413 -23.58 0.27 -6.73
C ASN A 413 -23.88 -0.99 -5.89
N ASP A 414 -23.23 -2.11 -6.20
CA ASP A 414 -23.34 -3.33 -5.40
C ASP A 414 -22.59 -3.13 -4.08
N ILE A 415 -21.38 -2.55 -4.14
CA ILE A 415 -20.62 -2.18 -2.93
C ILE A 415 -21.43 -1.21 -2.07
N ALA A 416 -22.05 -0.17 -2.65
CA ALA A 416 -22.92 0.77 -1.94
C ALA A 416 -24.12 0.07 -1.27
N THR A 417 -24.67 -0.97 -1.90
CA THR A 417 -25.71 -1.80 -1.32
C THR A 417 -25.19 -2.56 -0.10
N CYS A 418 -23.99 -3.13 -0.19
CA CYS A 418 -23.37 -3.80 0.96
C CYS A 418 -23.03 -2.82 2.10
N VAL A 419 -22.52 -1.62 1.77
CA VAL A 419 -22.26 -0.56 2.76
C VAL A 419 -23.53 -0.22 3.54
N ARG A 420 -24.66 0.04 2.86
CA ARG A 420 -25.94 0.31 3.54
C ARG A 420 -26.38 -0.83 4.45
N GLN A 421 -26.21 -2.08 4.02
CA GLN A 421 -26.50 -3.25 4.85
C GLN A 421 -25.59 -3.31 6.09
N ALA A 422 -24.30 -3.07 5.93
CA ALA A 422 -23.33 -3.08 7.02
C ALA A 422 -23.61 -1.95 8.02
N VAL A 423 -23.86 -0.74 7.53
CA VAL A 423 -24.23 0.44 8.35
C VAL A 423 -25.51 0.18 9.15
N SER A 424 -26.52 -0.46 8.56
CA SER A 424 -27.75 -0.86 9.28
C SER A 424 -27.51 -1.84 10.44
N LYS A 425 -26.33 -2.48 10.46
CA LYS A 425 -25.86 -3.39 11.51
C LYS A 425 -24.82 -2.75 12.44
N GLY A 426 -24.66 -1.43 12.38
CA GLY A 426 -23.80 -0.66 13.28
C GLY A 426 -22.35 -0.55 12.85
N TRP A 427 -21.98 -0.99 11.63
CA TRP A 427 -20.64 -0.81 11.11
C TRP A 427 -20.41 0.62 10.59
N LYS A 428 -19.26 1.22 10.93
CA LYS A 428 -18.84 2.55 10.44
C LYS A 428 -17.36 2.62 10.06
N GLY A 429 -16.75 1.47 9.72
CA GLY A 429 -15.31 1.38 9.44
C GLY A 429 -14.88 2.21 8.23
N GLY A 430 -15.56 2.05 7.09
CA GLY A 430 -15.25 2.79 5.87
C GLY A 430 -14.96 1.91 4.66
N VAL A 431 -14.61 2.52 3.54
CA VAL A 431 -14.23 1.83 2.30
C VAL A 431 -12.84 2.26 1.83
N MET A 432 -12.13 1.34 1.20
CA MET A 432 -10.82 1.56 0.59
C MET A 432 -10.85 1.12 -0.87
N GLY A 433 -10.28 1.96 -1.74
CA GLY A 433 -10.26 1.76 -3.18
C GLY A 433 -8.87 1.55 -3.76
N TRP A 434 -8.66 0.41 -4.42
CA TRP A 434 -7.47 0.13 -5.25
C TRP A 434 -7.81 0.24 -6.75
N GLU A 435 -7.42 1.27 -7.48
CA GLU A 435 -6.68 2.46 -7.05
C GLU A 435 -7.25 3.72 -7.75
N PHE A 436 -6.84 4.90 -7.28
CA PHE A 436 -7.43 6.19 -7.62
C PHE A 436 -7.50 6.46 -9.13
N LYS A 437 -6.50 6.06 -9.90
CA LYS A 437 -6.48 6.27 -11.36
C LYS A 437 -7.63 5.58 -12.10
N LEU A 438 -8.28 4.61 -11.46
CA LEU A 438 -9.45 3.90 -11.98
C LEU A 438 -10.77 4.57 -11.61
N ASP A 439 -10.76 5.57 -10.72
CA ASP A 439 -11.96 6.28 -10.30
C ASP A 439 -12.30 7.37 -11.32
N ASN A 440 -13.45 7.23 -11.98
CA ASN A 440 -14.02 8.25 -12.87
C ASN A 440 -14.84 9.29 -12.09
N ASN A 441 -14.44 9.60 -10.85
CA ASN A 441 -15.10 10.48 -9.88
C ASN A 441 -16.48 9.99 -9.42
N ASN A 442 -16.72 8.69 -9.51
CA ASN A 442 -17.98 8.08 -9.14
C ASN A 442 -17.83 7.18 -7.91
N TRP A 443 -16.68 6.53 -7.74
CA TRP A 443 -16.50 5.48 -6.76
C TRP A 443 -16.60 6.01 -5.34
N SER A 444 -15.74 6.97 -4.96
CA SER A 444 -15.76 7.55 -3.62
C SER A 444 -17.06 8.26 -3.28
N ASN A 445 -17.63 9.03 -4.22
CA ASN A 445 -18.85 9.79 -4.01
C ASN A 445 -20.07 8.88 -3.80
N THR A 446 -20.18 7.80 -4.59
CA THR A 446 -21.26 6.82 -4.45
C THR A 446 -21.18 6.10 -3.11
N LEU A 447 -19.98 5.72 -2.68
CA LEU A 447 -19.80 4.97 -1.43
C LEU A 447 -19.91 5.85 -0.19
N ALA A 448 -19.43 7.10 -0.25
CA ALA A 448 -19.64 8.05 0.84
C ALA A 448 -21.14 8.33 1.06
N ALA A 449 -21.91 8.47 -0.02
CA ALA A 449 -23.36 8.63 0.07
C ALA A 449 -24.08 7.43 0.72
N ALA A 450 -23.49 6.23 0.68
CA ALA A 450 -24.09 5.02 1.25
C ALA A 450 -24.00 4.92 2.78
N PHE A 451 -23.24 5.82 3.44
CA PHE A 451 -23.17 5.93 4.90
C PHE A 451 -24.26 6.82 5.53
N HIS A 452 -25.06 7.47 4.69
CA HIS A 452 -26.16 8.37 5.07
C HIS A 452 -27.47 7.89 4.43
#